data_AF-A0A4Q0AGD2-F1
#
_entry.id   AF-A0A4Q0AGD2-F1
#
_cell.length_a   1.000
_cell.length_b   1.000
_cell.length_c   1.000
_cell.angle_alpha   90.00
_cell.angle_beta   90.00
_cell.angle_gamma   90.00
#
_symmetry.space_group_name_H-M   'P 1'
#
loop_
_entity.id
_entity.type
_entity.pdbx_description
1 polymer ?
#
loop_
_entity_poly.entity_id
_entity_poly.type
_entity_poly.pdbx_seq_one_letter_code
_entity_poly.pdbx_strand_id
1 'polypeptide(L)'
;MSTSADTYVRARIDTKVKERAESALDAMGLSISDAIRLLMMRIAKEERIPFEIRVPNSKTRRAISELESGKGKKFASVDALMADLHADD
;
A
#
# COMPACT_ATOMS: atom_id res chain seq x y z
N MET A 1 -5.28 7.13 -27.90
CA MET A 1 -6.59 7.21 -27.21
C MET A 1 -6.73 5.96 -26.38
N SER A 2 -6.54 6.04 -25.06
CA SER A 2 -6.70 4.87 -24.19
C SER A 2 -8.19 4.64 -23.99
N THR A 3 -8.72 3.57 -24.57
CA THR A 3 -10.07 3.08 -24.27
C THR A 3 -10.12 2.73 -22.79
N SER A 4 -10.86 3.52 -22.00
CA SER A 4 -11.18 3.15 -20.63
C SER A 4 -12.16 1.98 -20.70
N ALA A 5 -11.62 0.76 -20.66
CA ALA A 5 -12.44 -0.44 -20.51
C ALA A 5 -12.81 -0.56 -19.02
N ASP A 6 -14.11 -0.60 -18.73
CA ASP A 6 -14.57 -0.92 -17.39
C ASP A 6 -14.07 -2.31 -17.01
N THR A 7 -13.43 -2.41 -15.84
CA THR A 7 -12.88 -3.65 -15.30
C THR A 7 -13.48 -3.96 -13.95
N TYR A 8 -13.45 -5.23 -13.57
CA TYR A 8 -14.04 -5.72 -12.32
C TYR A 8 -12.97 -5.96 -11.26
N VAL A 9 -13.23 -5.48 -10.04
CA VAL A 9 -12.47 -5.87 -8.86
C VAL A 9 -13.19 -7.06 -8.21
N ARG A 10 -12.50 -8.19 -8.08
CA ARG A 10 -13.02 -9.40 -7.41
C ARG A 10 -12.04 -9.83 -6.31
N ALA A 11 -12.53 -9.93 -5.08
CA ALA A 11 -11.75 -10.43 -3.95
C ALA A 11 -12.57 -11.46 -3.18
N ARG A 12 -11.92 -12.55 -2.75
CA ARG A 12 -12.55 -13.52 -1.85
C ARG A 12 -12.50 -12.97 -0.42
N ILE A 13 -13.64 -12.98 0.25
CA ILE A 13 -13.79 -12.59 1.65
C ILE A 13 -14.70 -13.59 2.36
N ASP A 14 -14.57 -13.68 3.68
CA ASP A 14 -15.49 -14.46 4.50
C ASP A 14 -16.91 -13.87 4.44
N THR A 15 -17.92 -14.74 4.38
CA THR A 15 -19.32 -14.33 4.25
C THR A 15 -19.78 -13.44 5.41
N LYS A 16 -19.38 -13.75 6.66
CA LYS A 16 -19.76 -12.95 7.84
C LYS A 16 -19.12 -11.57 7.78
N VAL A 17 -17.88 -11.49 7.28
CA VAL A 17 -17.20 -10.21 7.05
C VAL A 17 -17.93 -9.39 5.99
N LYS A 18 -18.36 -10.01 4.88
CA LYS A 18 -19.16 -9.35 3.85
C LYS A 18 -20.45 -8.76 4.44
N GLU A 19 -21.24 -9.57 5.13
CA GLU A 19 -22.54 -9.16 5.68
C GLU A 19 -22.42 -8.00 6.68
N ARG A 20 -21.41 -8.07 7.57
CA ARG A 20 -21.17 -7.00 8.54
C ARG A 20 -20.73 -5.70 7.85
N ALA A 21 -19.90 -5.80 6.80
CA ALA A 21 -19.47 -4.63 6.04
C ALA A 21 -20.63 -4.02 5.24
N GLU A 22 -21.49 -4.85 4.65
CA GLU A 22 -22.69 -4.44 3.91
C GLU A 22 -23.63 -3.63 4.81
N SER A 23 -23.98 -4.16 5.98
CA SER A 23 -24.83 -3.45 6.94
C SER A 23 -24.22 -2.12 7.43
N ALA A 24 -22.91 -2.08 7.65
CA ALA A 24 -22.23 -0.86 8.09
C ALA A 24 -22.20 0.21 6.99
N LEU A 25 -21.98 -0.18 5.73
CA LEU A 25 -21.96 0.74 4.59
C LEU A 25 -23.37 1.21 4.22
N ASP A 26 -24.38 0.35 4.30
CA ASP A 26 -25.78 0.71 4.08
C ASP A 26 -26.24 1.77 5.09
N ALA A 27 -25.83 1.65 6.36
CA ALA A 27 -26.09 2.67 7.38
C ALA A 27 -25.42 4.03 7.05
N MET A 28 -24.41 4.04 6.19
CA MET A 28 -23.75 5.26 5.67
C MET A 28 -24.31 5.69 4.31
N GLY A 29 -25.29 4.96 3.74
CA GLY A 29 -25.85 5.22 2.41
C GLY A 29 -24.91 4.84 1.25
N LEU A 30 -24.00 3.89 1.47
CA LEU A 30 -23.02 3.45 0.47
C LEU A 30 -23.19 1.97 0.16
N SER A 31 -23.04 1.60 -1.11
CA SER A 31 -22.87 0.18 -1.47
C SER A 31 -21.42 -0.28 -1.25
N ILE A 32 -21.21 -1.59 -1.18
CA ILE A 32 -19.85 -2.19 -1.19
C ILE A 32 -19.06 -1.71 -2.40
N SER A 33 -19.69 -1.64 -3.57
CA SER A 33 -19.05 -1.18 -4.81
C SER A 33 -18.62 0.29 -4.72
N ASP A 34 -19.40 1.15 -4.08
CA ASP A 34 -19.02 2.55 -3.85
C ASP A 34 -17.80 2.66 -2.96
N ALA A 35 -17.79 1.92 -1.85
CA ALA A 35 -16.66 1.89 -0.93
C ALA A 35 -15.38 1.39 -1.60
N ILE A 36 -15.45 0.31 -2.40
CA ILE A 36 -14.30 -0.21 -3.16
C ILE A 36 -13.80 0.82 -4.17
N ARG A 37 -14.70 1.48 -4.92
CA ARG A 37 -14.32 2.52 -5.89
C ARG A 37 -13.62 3.69 -5.21
N LEU A 38 -14.19 4.20 -4.12
CA LEU A 38 -13.62 5.30 -3.33
C LEU A 38 -12.23 4.94 -2.79
N LEU A 39 -12.07 3.72 -2.27
CA LEU A 39 -10.77 3.22 -1.80
C LEU A 39 -9.74 3.19 -2.92
N MET A 40 -10.07 2.62 -4.08
CA MET A 40 -9.15 2.56 -5.23
C MET A 40 -8.75 3.95 -5.73
N MET A 41 -9.70 4.87 -5.83
CA MET A 41 -9.43 6.26 -6.22
C MET A 41 -8.51 6.96 -5.21
N ARG A 42 -8.74 6.74 -3.90
CA ARG A 42 -7.90 7.31 -2.85
C ARG A 42 -6.49 6.73 -2.88
N ILE A 43 -6.33 5.42 -3.10
CA ILE A 43 -5.01 4.79 -3.22
C ILE A 43 -4.25 5.33 -4.43
N ALA A 44 -4.91 5.44 -5.59
CA ALA A 44 -4.30 5.93 -6.82
C ALA A 44 -3.85 7.40 -6.71
N LYS A 45 -4.61 8.24 -6.01
CA LYS A 45 -4.25 9.64 -5.76
C LYS A 45 -3.23 9.80 -4.63
N GLU A 46 -3.40 8.98 -3.61
CA GLU A 46 -2.70 8.91 -2.32
C GLU A 46 -1.27 8.43 -2.32
N GLU A 47 -1.05 7.43 -3.19
CA GLU A 47 0.02 6.44 -3.07
C GLU A 47 0.11 5.80 -1.66
N ARG A 48 -1.03 5.77 -0.95
CA ARG A 48 -1.14 5.21 0.40
C ARG A 48 -2.50 4.57 0.63
N ILE A 49 -2.53 3.61 1.54
CA ILE A 49 -3.78 3.02 2.04
C ILE A 49 -4.35 3.93 3.15
N PRO A 50 -5.67 4.21 3.15
CA PRO A 50 -6.29 5.18 4.06
C PRO A 50 -6.54 4.63 5.48
N PHE A 51 -5.80 3.61 5.89
CA PHE A 51 -5.78 3.08 7.25
C PHE A 51 -4.36 2.62 7.58
N GLU A 52 -4.02 2.58 8.87
CA GLU A 52 -2.69 2.17 9.31
C GLU A 52 -2.40 0.70 8.95
N ILE A 53 -1.35 0.48 8.17
CA ILE A 53 -0.79 -0.86 7.94
C ILE A 53 0.29 -1.08 8.98
N ARG A 54 -0.06 -1.79 10.06
CA ARG A 54 0.83 -1.96 11.23
C ARG A 54 1.93 -3.00 11.04
N VAL A 55 1.94 -3.74 9.92
CA VAL A 55 2.92 -4.82 9.68
C VAL A 55 3.76 -4.49 8.45
N PRO A 56 5.06 -4.12 8.62
CA PRO A 56 5.95 -3.93 7.50
C PRO A 56 6.06 -5.22 6.68
N ASN A 57 6.11 -5.13 5.36
CA ASN A 57 6.23 -6.31 4.49
C ASN A 57 7.56 -7.04 4.71
N SER A 58 7.71 -8.24 4.15
CA SER A 58 8.91 -9.07 4.34
C SER A 58 10.21 -8.38 3.91
N LYS A 59 10.19 -7.60 2.82
CA LYS A 59 11.34 -6.83 2.33
C LYS A 59 11.73 -5.75 3.33
N THR A 60 10.77 -4.96 3.81
CA THR A 60 10.98 -3.91 4.82
C THR A 60 11.51 -4.51 6.13
N ARG A 61 10.97 -5.64 6.58
CA ARG A 61 11.47 -6.33 7.79
C ARG A 61 12.92 -6.78 7.65
N ARG A 62 13.31 -7.30 6.49
CA ARG A 62 14.70 -7.71 6.22
C ARG A 62 15.63 -6.50 6.25
N ALA A 63 15.27 -5.41 5.59
CA ALA A 63 16.05 -4.18 5.59
C ALA A 63 16.23 -3.61 7.01
N ILE A 64 15.16 -3.60 7.84
CA ILE A 64 15.24 -3.18 9.24
C ILE A 64 16.24 -4.07 10.01
N SER A 65 16.12 -5.40 9.90
CA SER A 65 17.02 -6.34 10.59
C SER A 65 18.47 -6.22 10.14
N GLU A 66 18.72 -5.93 8.87
CA GLU A 66 20.07 -5.68 8.33
C GLU A 66 20.70 -4.43 8.96
N LEU A 67 19.92 -3.35 9.08
CA LEU A 67 20.36 -2.12 9.74
C LEU A 67 20.60 -2.35 11.25
N GLU A 68 19.67 -3.02 11.95
CA GLU A 68 19.79 -3.33 13.38
C GLU A 68 20.99 -4.24 13.69
N SER A 69 21.31 -5.18 12.80
CA SER A 69 22.49 -6.05 12.92
C SER A 69 23.80 -5.37 12.53
N GLY A 70 23.77 -4.08 12.20
CA GLY A 70 24.95 -3.28 11.87
C GLY A 70 25.54 -3.57 10.50
N LYS A 71 24.81 -4.29 9.64
CA LYS A 71 25.24 -4.65 8.27
C LYS A 71 24.92 -3.56 7.25
N GLY A 72 24.24 -2.49 7.66
CA GLY A 72 24.00 -1.32 6.81
C GLY A 72 25.30 -0.69 6.31
N LYS A 73 25.32 -0.30 5.03
CA LYS A 73 26.44 0.42 4.42
C LYS A 73 26.61 1.78 5.10
N LYS A 74 27.85 2.09 5.49
CA LYS A 74 28.23 3.36 6.14
C LYS A 74 29.07 4.18 5.18
N PHE A 75 28.90 5.50 5.25
CA PHE A 75 29.65 6.45 4.44
C PHE A 75 30.27 7.50 5.34
N ALA A 76 31.45 8.00 4.94
CA ALA A 76 32.19 9.01 5.69
C ALA A 76 31.64 10.44 5.48
N SER A 77 30.87 10.67 4.42
CA SER A 77 30.25 11.95 4.08
C SER A 77 28.96 11.75 3.27
N VAL A 78 28.14 12.81 3.21
CA VAL A 78 26.94 12.84 2.36
C VAL A 78 27.31 12.69 0.89
N ASP A 79 28.41 13.31 0.46
CA ASP A 79 28.89 13.21 -0.93
C ASP A 79 29.22 11.76 -1.32
N ALA A 80 29.87 11.00 -0.41
CA ALA A 80 30.19 9.59 -0.63
C ALA A 80 28.93 8.71 -0.67
N LEU A 81 27.89 9.04 0.09
CA LEU A 81 26.59 8.36 0.04
C LEU A 81 25.88 8.63 -1.30
N MET A 82 25.81 9.89 -1.73
CA MET A 82 25.12 10.26 -2.98
C MET A 82 25.83 9.71 -4.22
N ALA A 83 27.17 9.70 -4.22
CA ALA A 83 27.95 9.08 -5.29
C ALA A 83 27.66 7.58 -5.45
N ASP A 84 27.43 6.86 -4.35
CA ASP A 84 27.09 5.43 -4.38
C ASP A 84 25.64 5.19 -4.81
N LEU A 85 24.70 6.04 -4.37
CA LEU A 85 23.28 5.91 -4.69
C LEU A 85 22.98 6.11 -6.18
N HIS A 86 23.73 7.02 -6.82
CA HIS A 86 23.60 7.34 -8.25
C HIS A 86 24.54 6.51 -9.15
N ALA A 87 25.26 5.53 -8.61
CA ALA A 87 26.21 4.74 -9.39
C ALA A 87 25.54 3.83 -10.45
N ASP A 88 24.24 3.56 -10.29
CA ASP A 88 23.43 2.68 -11.17
C ASP A 88 22.34 3.44 -11.97
N ASP A 89 22.29 4.77 -11.91
CA ASP A 89 21.45 5.63 -12.78
C ASP A 89 22.14 5.88 -14.15
#